data_AF-A0ABF7QB96-F1
#
_entry.id   AF-A0ABF7QB96-F1
#
_cell.length_a   1.000
_cell.length_b   1.000
_cell.length_c   1.000
_cell.angle_alpha   90.00
_cell.angle_beta   90.00
_cell.angle_gamma   90.00
#
_symmetry.space_group_name_H-M   'P 1'
#
loop_
_entity.id
_entity.type
_entity.pdbx_description
1 polymer ?
#
loop_
_entity_poly.entity_id
_entity_poly.type
_entity_poly.pdbx_seq_one_letter_code
_entity_poly.pdbx_strand_id
1 'polypeptide(L)'
;MTQTKLEVPAELRDLAEKTIAQAERAFEMFFDAAGKSITTVPGPAAEMSKQALSLTEQNIKTAFEHARKLVHATELEEAMRIQSEFLRSQFTNAGEHMKTITAGIMAAASKATEPKT
;
A
#
# COMPACT_ATOMS: atom_id res chain seq x y z
N MET A 1 14.56 -34.14 3.26
CA MET A 1 13.96 -33.06 4.05
C MET A 1 12.46 -33.13 3.82
N THR A 2 11.67 -33.28 4.87
CA THR A 2 10.20 -33.32 4.80
C THR A 2 9.72 -31.95 4.36
N GLN A 3 9.15 -31.87 3.16
CA GLN A 3 8.51 -30.66 2.63
C GLN A 3 7.24 -30.45 3.46
N THR A 4 7.25 -29.49 4.38
CA THR A 4 6.09 -29.17 5.22
C THR A 4 5.06 -28.45 4.36
N LYS A 5 4.21 -29.26 3.71
CA LYS A 5 3.09 -28.77 2.93
C LYS A 5 2.12 -28.02 3.83
N LEU A 6 1.72 -26.82 3.43
CA LEU A 6 0.65 -26.10 4.09
C LEU A 6 -0.66 -26.80 3.69
N GLU A 7 -1.22 -27.60 4.57
CA GLU A 7 -2.53 -28.23 4.37
C GLU A 7 -3.66 -27.21 4.59
N VAL A 8 -3.77 -26.26 3.66
CA VAL A 8 -4.95 -25.38 3.57
C VAL A 8 -5.93 -26.02 2.57
N PRO A 9 -7.14 -26.42 3.03
CA PRO A 9 -8.19 -26.91 2.14
C PRO A 9 -8.47 -25.96 0.98
N ALA A 10 -8.73 -26.51 -0.21
CA ALA A 10 -9.01 -25.71 -1.40
C ALA A 10 -10.22 -24.79 -1.21
N GLU A 11 -11.24 -25.28 -0.50
CA GLU A 11 -12.46 -24.55 -0.20
C GLU A 11 -12.19 -23.31 0.68
N LEU A 12 -11.23 -23.41 1.61
CA LEU A 12 -10.83 -22.28 2.46
C LEU A 12 -10.04 -21.25 1.65
N ARG A 13 -9.21 -21.68 0.70
CA ARG A 13 -8.51 -20.76 -0.22
C ARG A 13 -9.50 -20.02 -1.12
N ASP A 14 -10.44 -20.75 -1.74
CA ASP A 14 -11.48 -20.17 -2.59
C ASP A 14 -12.36 -19.17 -1.82
N LEU A 15 -12.72 -19.51 -0.58
CA LEU A 15 -13.49 -18.62 0.28
C LEU A 15 -12.69 -17.36 0.63
N ALA A 16 -11.42 -17.50 0.97
CA ALA A 16 -10.55 -16.38 1.29
C ALA A 16 -10.30 -15.50 0.05
N GLU A 17 -10.12 -16.07 -1.15
CA GLU A 17 -10.01 -15.32 -2.40
C GLU A 17 -11.28 -14.50 -2.68
N LYS A 18 -12.46 -15.12 -2.57
CA LYS A 18 -13.74 -14.42 -2.71
C LYS A 18 -13.90 -13.30 -1.69
N THR A 19 -13.44 -13.51 -0.47
CA THR A 19 -13.51 -12.52 0.61
C THR A 19 -12.58 -11.34 0.34
N ILE A 20 -11.34 -11.62 -0.11
CA ILE A 20 -10.36 -10.62 -0.52
C ILE A 20 -10.92 -9.76 -1.67
N ALA A 21 -11.48 -10.40 -2.71
CA ALA A 21 -12.06 -9.68 -3.84
C ALA A 21 -13.28 -8.82 -3.45
N GLN A 22 -14.11 -9.29 -2.52
CA GLN A 22 -15.24 -8.50 -2.00
C GLN A 22 -14.76 -7.31 -1.17
N ALA A 23 -13.76 -7.52 -0.31
CA ALA A 23 -13.18 -6.44 0.48
C ALA A 23 -12.53 -5.38 -0.42
N GLU A 24 -11.77 -5.78 -1.45
CA GLU A 24 -11.15 -4.84 -2.39
C GLU A 24 -12.20 -3.95 -3.07
N ARG A 25 -13.28 -4.54 -3.58
CA ARG A 25 -14.41 -3.77 -4.15
C ARG A 25 -15.04 -2.80 -3.14
N ALA A 26 -15.19 -3.23 -1.89
CA ALA A 26 -15.73 -2.35 -0.84
C ALA A 26 -14.80 -1.16 -0.57
N PHE A 27 -13.49 -1.38 -0.54
CA PHE A 27 -12.51 -0.31 -0.41
C PHE A 27 -12.46 0.60 -1.63
N GLU A 28 -12.58 0.08 -2.86
CA GLU A 28 -12.68 0.88 -4.08
C GLU A 28 -13.88 1.85 -4.00
N MET A 29 -15.06 1.35 -3.64
CA MET A 29 -16.24 2.20 -3.44
C MET A 29 -16.03 3.24 -2.33
N PHE A 30 -15.36 2.86 -1.24
CA PHE A 30 -15.02 3.78 -0.16
C PHE A 30 -14.08 4.90 -0.62
N PHE A 31 -13.00 4.58 -1.33
CA PHE A 31 -12.05 5.56 -1.84
C PHE A 31 -12.68 6.51 -2.86
N ASP A 32 -13.55 6.01 -3.73
CA ASP A 32 -14.31 6.84 -4.67
C ASP A 32 -15.23 7.84 -3.92
N ALA A 33 -15.98 7.37 -2.91
CA ALA A 33 -16.83 8.23 -2.09
C ALA A 33 -16.02 9.26 -1.26
N ALA A 34 -14.90 8.83 -0.67
CA ALA A 34 -14.00 9.71 0.07
C ALA A 34 -13.37 10.77 -0.85
N GLY A 35 -12.93 10.39 -2.04
CA GLY A 35 -12.37 11.29 -3.05
C GLY A 35 -13.38 12.36 -3.46
N LYS A 36 -14.63 11.96 -3.73
CA LYS A 36 -15.74 12.89 -4.00
C LYS A 36 -15.98 13.85 -2.83
N SER A 37 -15.94 13.35 -1.59
CA SER A 37 -16.14 14.17 -0.39
C SER A 37 -15.03 15.21 -0.19
N ILE A 38 -13.79 14.93 -0.56
CA ILE A 38 -12.68 15.90 -0.45
C ILE A 38 -12.90 17.11 -1.36
N THR A 39 -13.61 16.96 -2.49
CA THR A 39 -13.93 18.09 -3.38
C THR A 39 -14.81 19.15 -2.72
N THR A 40 -15.48 18.82 -1.60
CA THR A 40 -16.30 19.77 -0.83
C THR A 40 -15.50 20.55 0.21
N VAL A 41 -14.22 20.22 0.43
CA VAL A 41 -13.33 20.94 1.36
C VAL A 41 -12.67 22.08 0.58
N PRO A 42 -12.77 23.34 1.03
CA PRO A 42 -12.11 24.46 0.36
C PRO A 42 -10.65 24.60 0.79
N GLY A 43 -9.82 25.10 -0.13
CA GLY A 43 -8.47 25.57 0.17
C GLY A 43 -7.39 24.46 0.29
N PRO A 44 -6.19 24.81 0.79
CA PRO A 44 -5.02 23.92 0.81
C PRO A 44 -5.23 22.60 1.56
N ALA A 45 -6.16 22.55 2.50
CA ALA A 45 -6.52 21.33 3.24
C ALA A 45 -7.10 20.23 2.33
N ALA A 46 -7.76 20.60 1.24
CA ALA A 46 -8.30 19.64 0.27
C ALA A 46 -7.18 18.89 -0.45
N GLU A 47 -6.12 19.60 -0.86
CA GLU A 47 -5.00 18.99 -1.59
C GLU A 47 -4.19 18.06 -0.69
N MET A 48 -3.95 18.46 0.56
CA MET A 48 -3.35 17.57 1.57
C MET A 48 -4.22 16.32 1.81
N SER A 49 -5.54 16.48 1.87
CA SER A 49 -6.47 15.37 2.06
C SER A 49 -6.46 14.41 0.86
N LYS A 50 -6.41 14.93 -0.37
CA LYS A 50 -6.28 14.08 -1.58
C LYS A 50 -4.98 13.29 -1.56
N GLN A 51 -3.88 13.93 -1.20
CA GLN A 51 -2.58 13.26 -1.14
C GLN A 51 -2.57 12.17 -0.06
N ALA A 52 -3.12 12.44 1.13
CA ALA A 52 -3.27 11.44 2.19
C ALA A 52 -4.17 10.27 1.76
N LEU A 53 -5.28 10.56 1.06
CA LEU A 53 -6.18 9.52 0.55
C LEU A 53 -5.49 8.65 -0.50
N SER A 54 -4.76 9.26 -1.45
CA SER A 54 -4.02 8.54 -2.48
C SER A 54 -2.94 7.63 -1.91
N LEU A 55 -2.20 8.10 -0.90
CA LEU A 55 -1.20 7.27 -0.19
C LEU A 55 -1.87 6.08 0.51
N THR A 56 -3.01 6.32 1.15
CA THR A 56 -3.79 5.26 1.82
C THR A 56 -4.30 4.23 0.82
N GLU A 57 -4.82 4.67 -0.32
CA GLU A 57 -5.30 3.78 -1.40
C GLU A 57 -4.16 2.89 -1.93
N GLN A 58 -2.99 3.45 -2.19
CA GLN A 58 -1.81 2.70 -2.66
C GLN A 58 -1.35 1.65 -1.62
N ASN A 59 -1.34 2.02 -0.34
CA ASN A 59 -0.99 1.08 0.74
C ASN A 59 -1.98 -0.08 0.83
N ILE A 60 -3.28 0.21 0.75
CA ILE A 60 -4.33 -0.83 0.79
C ILE A 60 -4.27 -1.75 -0.44
N LYS A 61 -4.02 -1.21 -1.65
CA LYS A 61 -3.80 -2.03 -2.85
C LYS A 61 -2.63 -3.00 -2.69
N THR A 62 -1.53 -2.52 -2.11
CA THR A 62 -0.34 -3.35 -1.84
C THR A 62 -0.67 -4.47 -0.83
N ALA A 63 -1.47 -4.17 0.20
CA ALA A 63 -1.92 -5.15 1.17
C ALA A 63 -2.82 -6.23 0.54
N PHE A 64 -3.73 -5.86 -0.37
CA PHE A 64 -4.56 -6.81 -1.10
C PHE A 64 -3.75 -7.69 -2.06
N GLU A 65 -2.76 -7.13 -2.76
CA GLU A 65 -1.84 -7.92 -3.57
C GLU A 65 -1.08 -8.95 -2.73
N HIS A 66 -0.59 -8.54 -1.55
CA HIS A 66 0.08 -9.45 -0.62
C HIS A 66 -0.87 -10.55 -0.14
N ALA A 67 -2.09 -10.21 0.28
CA ALA A 67 -3.09 -11.17 0.70
C ALA A 67 -3.45 -12.18 -0.41
N ARG A 68 -3.58 -11.72 -1.66
CA ARG A 68 -3.77 -12.59 -2.83
C ARG A 68 -2.62 -13.56 -3.01
N LYS A 69 -1.37 -13.11 -2.92
CA LYS A 69 -0.21 -14.01 -3.05
C LYS A 69 -0.23 -15.06 -1.94
N LEU A 70 -0.48 -14.65 -0.70
CA LEU A 70 -0.52 -15.56 0.45
C LEU A 70 -1.64 -16.61 0.35
N VAL A 71 -2.83 -16.24 -0.10
CA VAL A 71 -3.96 -17.21 -0.18
C VAL A 71 -3.71 -18.30 -1.22
N HIS A 72 -2.90 -18.01 -2.24
CA HIS A 72 -2.51 -18.97 -3.27
C HIS A 72 -1.29 -19.81 -2.88
N ALA A 73 -0.56 -19.44 -1.82
CA ALA A 73 0.62 -20.18 -1.38
C ALA A 73 0.20 -21.57 -0.88
N THR A 74 0.80 -22.60 -1.47
CA THR A 74 0.49 -24.00 -1.12
C THR A 74 1.56 -24.67 -0.27
N GLU A 75 2.73 -24.04 -0.19
CA GLU A 75 3.91 -24.54 0.50
C GLU A 75 4.48 -23.44 1.40
N LEU A 76 5.04 -23.82 2.56
CA LEU A 76 5.60 -22.84 3.51
C LEU A 76 6.74 -22.02 2.91
N GLU A 77 7.55 -22.64 2.05
CA GLU A 77 8.63 -21.96 1.33
C GLU A 77 8.10 -20.84 0.43
N GLU A 78 6.99 -21.08 -0.27
CA GLU A 78 6.33 -20.09 -1.10
C GLU A 78 5.78 -18.94 -0.25
N ALA A 79 5.12 -19.24 0.87
CA ALA A 79 4.62 -18.24 1.80
C ALA A 79 5.76 -17.37 2.38
N MET A 80 6.90 -17.98 2.75
CA MET A 80 8.09 -17.25 3.22
C MET A 80 8.68 -16.37 2.13
N ARG A 81 8.75 -16.83 0.88
CA ARG A 81 9.19 -16.03 -0.27
C ARG A 81 8.28 -14.81 -0.46
N ILE A 82 6.97 -15.00 -0.41
CA ILE A 82 5.98 -13.91 -0.52
C ILE A 82 6.19 -12.88 0.59
N GLN A 83 6.32 -13.32 1.84
CA GLN A 83 6.54 -12.43 2.98
C GLN A 83 7.86 -11.64 2.85
N SER A 84 8.93 -12.27 2.38
CA SER A 84 10.23 -11.62 2.20
C SER A 84 10.25 -10.66 1.01
N GLU A 85 9.57 -10.97 -0.09
CA GLU A 85 9.34 -10.03 -1.19
C GLU A 85 8.54 -8.79 -0.75
N PHE A 86 7.50 -9.00 0.06
CA PHE A 86 6.72 -7.90 0.64
C PHE A 86 7.58 -7.02 1.54
N LEU A 87 8.33 -7.60 2.48
CA LEU A 87 9.21 -6.81 3.34
C LEU A 87 10.25 -6.03 2.54
N ARG A 88 10.84 -6.66 1.51
CA ARG A 88 11.80 -5.99 0.62
C ARG A 88 11.15 -4.79 -0.08
N SER A 89 9.94 -4.93 -0.61
CA SER A 89 9.23 -3.82 -1.26
C SER A 89 8.90 -2.69 -0.28
N GLN A 90 8.48 -3.03 0.95
CA GLN A 90 8.23 -2.03 2.00
C GLN A 90 9.51 -1.27 2.38
N PHE A 91 10.65 -1.95 2.51
CA PHE A 91 11.93 -1.30 2.78
C PHE A 91 12.40 -0.41 1.63
N THR A 92 12.25 -0.86 0.38
CA THR A 92 12.56 -0.04 -0.80
C THR A 92 11.71 1.23 -0.83
N ASN A 93 10.39 1.10 -0.67
CA ASN A 93 9.48 2.24 -0.64
C ASN A 93 9.81 3.19 0.52
N ALA A 94 10.04 2.66 1.73
CA ALA A 94 10.43 3.50 2.88
C ALA A 94 11.74 4.26 2.63
N GLY A 95 12.74 3.60 2.01
CA GLY A 95 14.01 4.23 1.64
C GLY A 95 13.84 5.32 0.58
N GLU A 96 12.97 5.11 -0.42
CA GLU A 96 12.64 6.12 -1.44
C GLU A 96 11.88 7.31 -0.85
N HIS A 97 10.94 7.05 0.05
CA HIS A 97 10.22 8.10 0.77
C HIS A 97 11.18 8.93 1.64
N MET A 98 12.12 8.28 2.34
CA MET A 98 13.16 8.98 3.12
C MET A 98 14.07 9.84 2.24
N LYS A 99 14.49 9.34 1.07
CA LYS A 99 15.29 10.12 0.10
C LYS A 99 14.51 11.33 -0.40
N THR A 100 13.24 11.15 -0.75
CA THR A 100 12.36 12.23 -1.23
C THR A 100 12.14 13.30 -0.16
N ILE A 101 11.87 12.91 1.08
CA ILE A 101 11.73 13.83 2.22
C ILE A 101 13.04 14.60 2.44
N THR A 102 14.18 13.91 2.45
CA THR A 102 15.50 14.53 2.64
C THR A 102 15.81 15.52 1.51
N ALA A 103 15.54 15.15 0.26
CA ALA A 103 15.69 16.04 -0.89
C ALA A 103 14.76 17.25 -0.79
N GLY A 104 13.52 17.06 -0.35
CA GLY A 104 12.55 18.14 -0.13
C GLY A 104 12.99 19.12 0.96
N ILE A 105 13.51 18.62 2.08
CA ILE A 105 14.07 19.44 3.17
C ILE A 105 15.28 20.22 2.67
N MET A 106 16.20 19.59 1.94
CA MET A 106 17.37 20.28 1.38
C MET A 106 16.95 21.36 0.37
N ALA A 107 16.01 21.07 -0.53
CA ALA A 107 15.51 22.04 -1.50
C ALA A 107 14.81 23.23 -0.82
N ALA A 108 14.03 22.99 0.23
CA ALA A 108 13.40 24.04 1.03
C ALA A 108 14.44 24.90 1.77
N ALA A 109 15.48 24.28 2.34
CA ALA A 109 16.58 24.98 2.98
C ALA A 109 17.35 25.86 1.97
N SER A 110 17.65 25.34 0.77
CA SER A 110 18.29 26.11 -0.29
C SER A 110 17.47 27.32 -0.72
N LYS A 111 16.15 27.14 -0.95
CA LYS A 111 15.24 28.25 -1.27
C LYS A 111 15.11 29.28 -0.15
N ALA A 112 15.19 28.88 1.10
CA ALA A 112 15.15 29.80 2.24
C ALA A 112 16.45 30.65 2.37
N THR A 113 17.55 30.16 1.82
CA THR A 113 18.85 30.86 1.77
C THR A 113 19.06 31.69 0.51
N GLU A 114 18.17 31.61 -0.48
CA GLU A 114 18.25 32.46 -1.68
C GLU A 114 17.89 33.92 -1.32
N PRO A 115 18.74 34.90 -1.69
CA PRO A 115 18.46 36.30 -1.42
C PRO A 115 17.24 36.76 -2.23
N LYS A 116 16.26 37.39 -1.56
CA LYS A 116 15.14 38.04 -2.25
C LYS A 116 15.66 39.23 -3.06
N THR A 117 15.69 39.09 -4.38
CA THR A 117 15.83 40.20 -5.35
C THR A 117 14.49 40.86 -5.60
#